data_AF-A0A958PGJ1-F1
#
_entry.id   AF-A0A958PGJ1-F1
#
_cell.length_a   1.000
_cell.length_b   1.000
_cell.length_c   1.000
_cell.angle_alpha   90.00
_cell.angle_beta   90.00
_cell.angle_gamma   90.00
#
_symmetry.space_group_name_H-M   'P 1'
#
loop_
_entity.id
_entity.type
_entity.pdbx_description
1 polymer ?
#
loop_
_entity_poly.entity_id
_entity_poly.type
_entity_poly.pdbx_seq_one_letter_code
_entity_poly.pdbx_strand_id
1 'polypeptide(L)'
;MRNRLILIALLLATSGSFGADTTSPRSSRRVASTRSTPGGTCLGHIASWAMRANRLLGLGLPDVLTTVRMEPRGEHPGLLTSTTPGSSDNFTKNQLEAARFFGSWFRGFRKLSYLDMLREQHKIACLGKHGDTPYKTTSAGATYDSREIEPGKLRMDIKRGPLAGRRPTVEISESPSPIKKLKELLGLDPTRREIWRVEMPHLDPEHYPDAVADVNGNAMHFSPAPDTMEIFFLQAGELMDLIKDLRWFPLRRVPSVRSWMFDTLSDYYQLAIVGLPFIRINQSLLMGQVNYILMLHGFEPIEHGLLYLEAAFLPPHLFRQVFRGAIYRANPWIPVAHRDPVLPPIFAAN
;
A
#
# COMPACT_ATOMS: atom_id res chain seq x y z
N MET A 1 17.52 -3.68 7.24
CA MET A 1 17.77 -3.46 8.70
C MET A 1 17.46 -2.02 9.15
N ARG A 2 17.96 -0.97 8.47
CA ARG A 2 17.81 0.44 8.87
C ARG A 2 16.38 0.85 9.29
N ASN A 3 15.36 0.46 8.52
CA ASN A 3 13.96 0.83 8.82
C ASN A 3 13.40 0.16 10.09
N ARG A 4 13.85 -1.05 10.44
CA ARG A 4 13.50 -1.68 11.74
C ARG A 4 14.14 -0.95 12.92
N LEU A 5 15.35 -0.40 12.75
CA LEU A 5 15.97 0.45 13.78
C LEU A 5 15.25 1.80 13.93
N ILE A 6 14.73 2.37 12.84
CA ILE A 6 13.88 3.57 12.89
C ILE A 6 12.57 3.28 13.63
N LEU A 7 11.91 2.15 13.36
CA LEU A 7 10.72 1.75 14.10
C LEU A 7 11.00 1.56 15.61
N ILE A 8 12.11 0.90 15.96
CA ILE A 8 12.55 0.76 17.35
C ILE A 8 12.84 2.13 17.98
N ALA A 9 13.51 3.05 17.26
CA ALA A 9 13.79 4.39 17.75
C ALA A 9 12.52 5.25 17.95
N LEU A 10 11.54 5.15 17.05
CA LEU A 10 10.24 5.80 17.19
C LEU A 10 9.48 5.29 18.41
N LEU A 11 9.47 3.96 18.62
CA LEU A 11 8.86 3.35 19.80
C LEU A 11 9.53 3.86 21.08
N LEU A 12 10.86 3.83 21.15
CA LEU A 12 11.63 4.33 22.29
C LEU A 12 11.42 5.83 22.57
N ALA A 13 11.36 6.65 21.52
CA ALA A 13 11.11 8.09 21.64
C ALA A 13 9.71 8.38 22.21
N THR A 14 8.67 7.66 21.76
CA THR A 14 7.30 7.85 22.29
C THR A 14 7.12 7.37 23.73
N SER A 15 7.98 6.47 24.22
CA SER A 15 8.02 6.06 25.64
C SER A 15 8.84 6.98 26.55
N GLY A 16 9.59 7.94 26.00
CA GLY A 16 10.58 8.73 26.75
C GLY A 16 10.05 9.93 27.52
N SER A 17 8.77 10.31 27.36
CA SER A 17 8.19 11.51 27.98
C SER A 17 7.47 11.22 29.30
N PHE A 18 8.21 10.70 30.28
CA PHE A 18 7.91 10.90 31.71
C PHE A 18 9.01 11.78 32.31
N GLY A 19 8.62 12.83 33.03
CA GLY A 19 9.54 13.90 33.45
C GLY A 19 10.67 13.39 34.34
N ALA A 20 11.91 13.64 33.93
CA ALA A 20 13.06 13.49 34.80
C ALA A 20 13.23 14.77 35.63
N ASP A 21 12.84 14.69 36.90
CA ASP A 21 13.08 15.76 37.88
C ASP A 21 14.59 16.02 38.01
N THR A 22 15.00 17.28 37.85
CA THR A 22 16.42 17.64 37.81
C THR A 22 16.99 17.83 39.22
N THR A 23 17.67 16.81 39.74
CA THR A 23 18.66 16.99 40.83
C THR A 23 19.97 16.27 40.51
N SER A 24 21.06 16.81 41.07
CA SER A 24 22.45 16.61 40.63
C SER A 24 23.31 16.07 41.81
N PRO A 25 24.65 15.90 41.70
CA PRO A 25 25.34 14.79 41.06
C PRO A 25 26.31 14.05 42.02
N ARG A 26 26.91 12.90 41.60
CA ARG A 26 28.25 12.50 42.09
C ARG A 26 29.01 11.49 41.20
N SER A 27 30.32 11.45 41.41
CA SER A 27 31.39 10.84 40.58
C SER A 27 31.60 9.32 40.81
N SER A 28 32.18 8.52 39.90
CA SER A 28 33.62 8.53 39.55
C SER A 28 34.08 7.37 38.61
N ARG A 29 35.26 7.58 38.00
CA ARG A 29 36.13 6.72 37.12
C ARG A 29 36.09 5.17 37.23
N ARG A 30 36.23 4.47 36.09
CA ARG A 30 37.50 3.78 35.64
C ARG A 30 37.42 3.12 34.24
N VAL A 31 38.56 2.55 33.80
CA VAL A 31 38.97 2.09 32.44
C VAL A 31 39.63 0.68 32.65
N ALA A 32 39.63 -0.33 31.76
CA ALA A 32 40.03 -0.36 30.33
C ALA A 32 39.62 -1.65 29.56
N SER A 33 39.92 -1.65 28.23
CA SER A 33 40.41 -2.79 27.43
C SER A 33 39.43 -3.72 26.64
N THR A 34 39.98 -4.34 25.60
CA THR A 34 39.33 -4.99 24.44
C THR A 34 39.66 -6.49 24.32
N ARG A 35 38.76 -7.30 23.70
CA ARG A 35 39.05 -8.09 22.46
C ARG A 35 37.93 -9.07 22.02
N SER A 36 37.71 -9.07 20.69
CA SER A 36 37.26 -10.14 19.76
C SER A 36 36.14 -11.16 20.09
N THR A 37 35.16 -11.14 19.18
CA THR A 37 34.23 -12.15 18.61
C THR A 37 34.83 -13.56 18.33
N PRO A 38 34.03 -14.64 18.04
CA PRO A 38 32.84 -14.62 17.14
C PRO A 38 31.63 -15.55 17.41
N GLY A 39 30.54 -15.28 16.66
CA GLY A 39 29.72 -16.34 16.05
C GLY A 39 28.51 -16.88 16.83
N GLY A 40 27.43 -16.11 16.96
CA GLY A 40 26.14 -16.58 17.47
C GLY A 40 24.95 -15.93 16.75
N THR A 41 23.91 -16.70 16.42
CA THR A 41 22.83 -16.31 15.49
C THR A 41 21.95 -15.14 16.00
N CYS A 42 21.97 -14.01 15.28
CA CYS A 42 21.36 -12.74 15.70
C CYS A 42 19.81 -12.72 15.74
N LEU A 43 19.13 -13.73 15.18
CA LEU A 43 17.65 -13.73 15.07
C LEU A 43 16.93 -13.98 16.41
N GLY A 44 17.52 -14.74 17.35
CA GLY A 44 16.91 -15.00 18.66
C GLY A 44 16.89 -13.79 19.59
N HIS A 45 17.86 -12.88 19.46
CA HIS A 45 18.00 -11.73 20.35
C HIS A 45 16.95 -10.64 20.10
N ILE A 46 16.54 -10.41 18.84
CA ILE A 46 15.61 -9.32 18.50
C ILE A 46 14.20 -9.58 19.05
N ALA A 47 13.71 -10.82 18.97
CA ALA A 47 12.43 -11.21 19.58
C ALA A 47 12.46 -11.11 21.12
N SER A 48 13.59 -11.47 21.74
CA SER A 48 13.79 -11.29 23.18
C SER A 48 13.76 -9.81 23.59
N TRP A 49 14.34 -8.92 22.78
CA TRP A 49 14.34 -7.48 23.04
C TRP A 49 12.95 -6.85 22.93
N ALA A 50 12.16 -7.22 21.91
CA ALA A 50 10.78 -6.73 21.78
C ALA A 50 9.91 -7.12 22.99
N MET A 51 10.04 -8.37 23.48
CA MET A 51 9.32 -8.81 24.68
C MET A 51 9.84 -8.19 25.99
N ARG A 52 11.15 -7.90 26.09
CA ARG A 52 11.71 -7.18 27.25
C ARG A 52 11.30 -5.71 27.27
N ALA A 53 11.30 -5.01 26.13
CA ALA A 53 10.81 -3.65 26.04
C ALA A 53 9.34 -3.55 26.49
N ASN A 54 8.51 -4.52 26.07
CA ASN A 54 7.10 -4.57 26.45
C ASN A 54 6.88 -4.76 27.98
N ARG A 55 7.77 -5.50 28.66
CA ARG A 55 7.77 -5.60 30.14
C ARG A 55 8.30 -4.33 30.82
N LEU A 56 9.37 -3.72 30.28
CA LEU A 56 10.00 -2.53 30.86
C LEU A 56 9.15 -1.26 30.73
N LEU A 57 8.34 -1.15 29.66
CA LEU A 57 7.47 0.00 29.41
C LEU A 57 6.13 -0.06 30.15
N GLY A 58 5.89 -1.07 31.00
CA GLY A 58 4.64 -1.20 31.74
C GLY A 58 3.38 -1.35 30.87
N LEU A 59 3.54 -1.60 29.56
CA LEU A 59 2.46 -1.59 28.56
C LEU A 59 1.45 -2.73 28.72
N GLY A 60 1.66 -3.62 29.70
CA GLY A 60 0.64 -4.51 30.24
C GLY A 60 -0.21 -5.16 29.17
N LEU A 61 0.40 -5.93 28.26
CA LEU A 61 -0.40 -6.86 27.47
C LEU A 61 -1.13 -7.77 28.47
N PRO A 62 -2.47 -7.71 28.55
CA PRO A 62 -3.19 -8.73 29.29
C PRO A 62 -2.96 -10.07 28.59
N ASP A 63 -3.22 -11.19 29.29
CA ASP A 63 -3.19 -12.55 28.72
C ASP A 63 -4.37 -12.82 27.74
N VAL A 64 -4.59 -11.87 26.83
CA VAL A 64 -5.50 -11.95 25.67
C VAL A 64 -4.76 -12.61 24.49
N LEU A 65 -4.12 -13.74 24.79
CA LEU A 65 -4.10 -14.90 23.88
C LEU A 65 -5.33 -15.80 24.11
N THR A 66 -6.23 -15.42 25.03
CA THR A 66 -7.64 -15.78 24.88
C THR A 66 -8.13 -15.27 23.54
N THR A 67 -8.52 -16.22 22.71
CA THR A 67 -9.14 -16.09 21.39
C THR A 67 -9.81 -14.74 21.18
N VAL A 68 -9.18 -13.84 20.41
CA VAL A 68 -9.93 -12.83 19.67
C VAL A 68 -10.72 -13.60 18.62
N ARG A 69 -11.88 -14.13 19.04
CA ARG A 69 -13.00 -14.29 18.15
C ARG A 69 -13.22 -12.91 17.57
N MET A 70 -12.82 -12.74 16.31
CA MET A 70 -13.55 -11.86 15.43
C MET A 70 -14.94 -12.49 15.31
N GLU A 71 -15.79 -12.28 16.33
CA GLU A 71 -17.22 -12.38 16.11
C GLU A 71 -17.52 -11.43 14.97
N PRO A 72 -18.21 -11.88 13.92
CA PRO A 72 -18.56 -10.99 12.83
C PRO A 72 -19.45 -9.90 13.44
N ARG A 73 -18.87 -8.71 13.64
CA ARG A 73 -19.66 -7.49 13.74
C ARG A 73 -20.56 -7.52 12.51
N GLY A 74 -21.87 -7.56 12.76
CA GLY A 74 -22.87 -7.99 11.79
C GLY A 74 -22.59 -7.41 10.41
N GLU A 75 -22.59 -8.29 9.41
CA GLU A 75 -22.19 -8.05 8.02
C GLU A 75 -22.23 -6.56 7.64
N HIS A 76 -21.06 -5.88 7.67
CA HIS A 76 -20.98 -4.46 7.28
C HIS A 76 -21.49 -4.33 5.83
N PRO A 77 -22.67 -3.74 5.56
CA PRO A 77 -23.31 -3.87 4.24
C PRO A 77 -22.59 -3.09 3.14
N GLY A 78 -21.61 -2.26 3.49
CA GLY A 78 -20.86 -1.39 2.57
C GLY A 78 -19.77 -2.09 1.76
N LEU A 79 -19.40 -3.34 2.06
CA LEU A 79 -18.47 -4.09 1.20
C LEU A 79 -19.24 -4.77 0.07
N LEU A 80 -19.19 -4.17 -1.13
CA LEU A 80 -19.56 -4.76 -2.44
C LEU A 80 -21.08 -4.90 -2.77
N THR A 81 -21.99 -4.22 -2.07
CA THR A 81 -23.44 -4.23 -2.42
C THR A 81 -23.85 -3.27 -3.55
N SER A 82 -22.90 -2.48 -4.09
CA SER A 82 -23.09 -1.75 -5.35
C SER A 82 -23.13 -2.73 -6.52
N THR A 83 -24.31 -3.31 -6.75
CA THR A 83 -24.62 -4.09 -7.94
C THR A 83 -24.74 -3.16 -9.13
N THR A 84 -23.59 -2.77 -9.69
CA THR A 84 -23.55 -2.15 -11.01
C THR A 84 -24.27 -3.10 -11.99
N PRO A 85 -25.29 -2.66 -12.74
CA PRO A 85 -26.03 -3.54 -13.63
C PRO A 85 -25.09 -4.25 -14.62
N GLY A 86 -24.96 -5.57 -14.50
CA GLY A 86 -24.02 -6.38 -15.28
C GLY A 86 -22.76 -6.89 -14.53
N SER A 87 -22.57 -6.57 -13.25
CA SER A 87 -21.60 -7.27 -12.40
C SER A 87 -22.05 -8.72 -12.17
N SER A 88 -21.41 -9.69 -12.82
CA SER A 88 -21.72 -11.11 -12.58
C SER A 88 -21.33 -11.53 -11.16
N ASP A 89 -22.12 -12.40 -10.52
CA ASP A 89 -21.84 -12.91 -9.16
C ASP A 89 -20.42 -13.49 -8.99
N ASN A 90 -19.89 -14.11 -10.06
CA ASN A 90 -18.53 -14.63 -10.12
C ASN A 90 -17.47 -13.56 -9.85
N PHE A 91 -17.65 -12.31 -10.30
CA PHE A 91 -16.69 -11.22 -10.05
C PHE A 91 -16.55 -10.96 -8.55
N THR A 92 -17.66 -10.63 -7.88
CA THR A 92 -17.70 -10.34 -6.44
C THR A 92 -17.17 -11.52 -5.61
N LYS A 93 -17.58 -12.75 -5.97
CA LYS A 93 -17.08 -13.98 -5.34
C LYS A 93 -15.56 -14.12 -5.48
N ASN A 94 -15.02 -13.97 -6.68
CA ASN A 94 -13.59 -14.11 -6.96
C ASN A 94 -12.76 -13.03 -6.24
N GLN A 95 -13.21 -11.77 -6.21
CA GLN A 95 -12.52 -10.70 -5.47
C GLN A 95 -12.50 -10.99 -3.95
N LEU A 96 -13.59 -11.52 -3.39
CA LEU A 96 -13.66 -11.92 -1.98
C LEU A 96 -12.74 -13.12 -1.67
N GLU A 97 -12.66 -14.11 -2.57
CA GLU A 97 -11.73 -15.24 -2.44
C GLU A 97 -10.26 -14.77 -2.53
N ALA A 98 -9.95 -13.84 -3.44
CA ALA A 98 -8.62 -13.24 -3.58
C ALA A 98 -8.22 -12.44 -2.33
N ALA A 99 -9.14 -11.65 -1.76
CA ALA A 99 -8.91 -10.93 -0.50
C ALA A 99 -8.69 -11.89 0.68
N ARG A 100 -9.45 -13.00 0.77
CA ARG A 100 -9.25 -14.06 1.78
C ARG A 100 -7.88 -14.75 1.61
N PHE A 101 -7.44 -15.00 0.38
CA PHE A 101 -6.12 -15.55 0.08
C PHE A 101 -5.00 -14.61 0.53
N PHE A 102 -5.08 -13.32 0.16
CA PHE A 102 -4.15 -12.29 0.62
C PHE A 102 -4.09 -12.25 2.15
N GLY A 103 -5.25 -12.21 2.82
CA GLY A 103 -5.31 -12.16 4.28
C GLY A 103 -4.68 -13.37 4.98
N SER A 104 -4.78 -14.56 4.36
CA SER A 104 -4.10 -15.79 4.81
C SER A 104 -2.57 -15.67 4.69
N TRP A 105 -2.06 -15.14 3.57
CA TRP A 105 -0.64 -14.87 3.38
C TRP A 105 -0.10 -13.79 4.32
N PHE A 106 -0.80 -12.65 4.41
CA PHE A 106 -0.41 -11.49 5.21
C PHE A 106 -0.25 -11.83 6.70
N ARG A 107 -1.13 -12.69 7.24
CA ARG A 107 -1.05 -13.18 8.63
C ARG A 107 0.11 -14.17 8.87
N GLY A 108 0.75 -14.67 7.81
CA GLY A 108 1.89 -15.61 7.88
C GLY A 108 1.52 -17.08 7.78
N PHE A 109 0.27 -17.42 7.42
CA PHE A 109 -0.16 -18.82 7.25
C PHE A 109 0.33 -19.46 5.94
N ARG A 110 0.94 -18.67 5.04
CA ARG A 110 1.51 -19.14 3.78
C ARG A 110 2.93 -18.58 3.62
N LYS A 111 3.87 -19.47 3.27
CA LYS A 111 5.27 -19.11 2.97
C LYS A 111 5.44 -18.96 1.46
N LEU A 112 4.94 -17.85 0.91
CA LEU A 112 5.13 -17.44 -0.49
C LEU A 112 5.90 -16.12 -0.53
N SER A 113 6.65 -15.90 -1.62
CA SER A 113 7.17 -14.56 -1.90
C SER A 113 6.02 -13.57 -2.13
N TYR A 114 6.29 -12.27 -2.03
CA TYR A 114 5.29 -11.25 -2.37
C TYR A 114 4.83 -11.38 -3.84
N LEU A 115 5.75 -11.71 -4.75
CA LEU A 115 5.47 -11.85 -6.17
C LEU A 115 4.56 -13.06 -6.47
N ASP A 116 4.83 -14.20 -5.87
CA ASP A 116 4.02 -15.41 -6.05
C ASP A 116 2.65 -15.28 -5.38
N MET A 117 2.58 -14.53 -4.27
CA MET A 117 1.31 -14.12 -3.68
C MET A 117 0.49 -13.27 -4.65
N LEU A 118 1.09 -12.25 -5.28
CA LEU A 118 0.40 -11.42 -6.28
C LEU A 118 -0.12 -12.26 -7.45
N ARG A 119 0.72 -13.14 -8.01
CA ARG A 119 0.35 -14.03 -9.13
C ARG A 119 -0.86 -14.90 -8.78
N GLU A 120 -0.84 -15.57 -7.64
CA GLU A 120 -1.94 -16.44 -7.21
C GLU A 120 -3.18 -15.62 -6.80
N GLN A 121 -3.02 -14.47 -6.14
CA GLN A 121 -4.14 -13.56 -5.84
C GLN A 121 -4.84 -13.08 -7.12
N HIS A 122 -4.08 -12.68 -8.15
CA HIS A 122 -4.64 -12.25 -9.43
C HIS A 122 -5.33 -13.40 -10.16
N LYS A 123 -4.74 -14.59 -10.17
CA LYS A 123 -5.36 -15.78 -10.75
C LYS A 123 -6.71 -16.12 -10.07
N ILE A 124 -6.76 -16.10 -8.74
CA ILE A 124 -8.01 -16.27 -7.97
C ILE A 124 -9.01 -15.15 -8.28
N ALA A 125 -8.54 -13.90 -8.37
CA ALA A 125 -9.39 -12.75 -8.70
C ALA A 125 -10.00 -12.87 -10.11
N CYS A 126 -9.33 -13.52 -11.06
CA CYS A 126 -9.81 -13.76 -12.42
C CYS A 126 -10.75 -14.97 -12.52
N LEU A 127 -10.34 -16.12 -11.98
CA LEU A 127 -10.92 -17.44 -12.30
C LEU A 127 -11.57 -18.14 -11.09
N GLY A 128 -11.55 -17.51 -9.91
CA GLY A 128 -11.91 -18.14 -8.64
C GLY A 128 -10.82 -19.06 -8.12
N LYS A 129 -10.99 -19.51 -6.87
CA LYS A 129 -10.02 -20.36 -6.16
C LYS A 129 -9.73 -21.70 -6.86
N HIS A 130 -10.68 -22.22 -7.63
CA HIS A 130 -10.58 -23.50 -8.32
C HIS A 130 -10.36 -23.37 -9.85
N GLY A 131 -10.35 -22.14 -10.38
CA GLY A 131 -10.13 -21.88 -11.80
C GLY A 131 -11.38 -22.02 -12.69
N ASP A 132 -12.53 -22.26 -12.09
CA ASP A 132 -13.80 -22.68 -12.70
C ASP A 132 -14.89 -21.60 -12.71
N THR A 133 -14.67 -20.45 -12.07
CA THR A 133 -15.61 -19.32 -12.04
C THR A 133 -15.08 -18.07 -12.76
N PRO A 134 -14.76 -18.13 -14.07
CA PRO A 134 -14.45 -16.93 -14.83
C PRO A 134 -15.68 -16.01 -14.94
N TYR A 135 -15.46 -14.76 -15.33
CA TYR A 135 -16.52 -13.79 -15.52
C TYR A 135 -16.28 -12.94 -16.77
N LYS A 136 -17.36 -12.31 -17.23
CA LYS A 136 -17.31 -11.21 -18.18
C LYS A 136 -17.82 -9.95 -17.49
N THR A 137 -17.22 -8.82 -17.79
CA THR A 137 -17.70 -7.51 -17.32
C THR A 137 -17.51 -6.47 -18.40
N THR A 138 -18.44 -5.51 -18.44
CA THR A 138 -18.46 -4.42 -19.42
C THR A 138 -18.16 -3.12 -18.69
N SER A 139 -17.10 -2.42 -19.11
CA SER A 139 -16.68 -1.15 -18.52
C SER A 139 -16.25 -0.20 -19.64
N ALA A 140 -16.74 1.06 -19.59
CA ALA A 140 -16.51 2.07 -20.63
C ALA A 140 -16.78 1.56 -22.08
N GLY A 141 -17.86 0.78 -22.26
CA GLY A 141 -18.23 0.20 -23.56
C GLY A 141 -17.40 -1.03 -23.99
N ALA A 142 -16.29 -1.34 -23.32
CA ALA A 142 -15.49 -2.53 -23.59
C ALA A 142 -15.92 -3.70 -22.68
N THR A 143 -16.31 -4.83 -23.29
CA THR A 143 -16.49 -6.09 -22.57
C THR A 143 -15.18 -6.86 -22.57
N TYR A 144 -14.75 -7.37 -21.42
CA TYR A 144 -13.61 -8.30 -21.34
C TYR A 144 -13.99 -9.59 -20.59
N ASP A 145 -13.35 -10.69 -20.97
CA ASP A 145 -13.43 -11.98 -20.28
C ASP A 145 -12.21 -12.15 -19.36
N SER A 146 -12.44 -12.60 -18.12
CA SER A 146 -11.37 -12.76 -17.14
C SER A 146 -10.38 -13.89 -17.48
N ARG A 147 -10.66 -14.72 -18.48
CA ARG A 147 -9.71 -15.73 -19.02
C ARG A 147 -8.70 -15.13 -20.00
N GLU A 148 -9.05 -14.06 -20.69
CA GLU A 148 -8.26 -13.47 -21.79
C GLU A 148 -7.14 -12.53 -21.30
N ILE A 149 -7.12 -12.24 -20.00
CA ILE A 149 -6.22 -11.27 -19.35
C ILE A 149 -5.01 -11.91 -18.66
N GLU A 150 -4.60 -13.09 -19.15
CA GLU A 150 -3.44 -13.86 -18.68
C GLU A 150 -3.39 -14.10 -17.15
N PRO A 151 -4.38 -14.79 -16.56
CA PRO A 151 -4.56 -14.92 -15.11
C PRO A 151 -3.31 -15.39 -14.33
N GLY A 152 -2.66 -14.43 -13.68
CA GLY A 152 -1.53 -14.68 -12.77
C GLY A 152 -0.16 -14.59 -13.44
N LYS A 153 -0.09 -14.21 -14.72
CA LYS A 153 1.17 -13.81 -15.38
C LYS A 153 1.38 -12.32 -15.19
N LEU A 154 2.58 -11.93 -14.75
CA LEU A 154 2.95 -10.52 -14.73
C LEU A 154 3.19 -10.03 -16.15
N ARG A 155 3.11 -8.72 -16.41
CA ARG A 155 3.43 -8.15 -17.73
C ARG A 155 4.84 -8.47 -18.20
N MET A 156 5.82 -8.49 -17.29
CA MET A 156 7.19 -8.97 -17.54
C MET A 156 7.28 -10.45 -17.98
N ASP A 157 6.30 -11.28 -17.62
CA ASP A 157 6.23 -12.69 -18.03
C ASP A 157 5.68 -12.86 -19.47
N ILE A 158 5.10 -11.80 -20.07
CA ILE A 158 4.38 -11.85 -21.37
C ILE A 158 5.34 -11.58 -22.53
N LYS A 159 5.97 -12.65 -23.01
CA LYS A 159 7.00 -12.61 -24.07
C LYS A 159 6.48 -12.60 -25.52
N ARG A 160 5.17 -12.71 -25.74
CA ARG A 160 4.53 -12.79 -27.07
C ARG A 160 3.16 -12.11 -27.08
N GLY A 161 2.68 -11.74 -28.26
CA GLY A 161 1.40 -11.06 -28.46
C GLY A 161 1.52 -9.53 -28.54
N PRO A 162 0.41 -8.80 -28.75
CA PRO A 162 0.41 -7.36 -29.06
C PRO A 162 0.91 -6.45 -27.93
N LEU A 163 1.11 -7.00 -26.72
CA LEU A 163 1.58 -6.28 -25.53
C LEU A 163 3.05 -6.59 -25.19
N ALA A 164 3.68 -7.56 -25.87
CA ALA A 164 5.07 -7.93 -25.60
C ALA A 164 6.02 -6.75 -25.89
N GLY A 165 6.87 -6.41 -24.92
CA GLY A 165 7.84 -5.32 -25.04
C GLY A 165 7.25 -3.89 -25.00
N ARG A 166 5.92 -3.72 -24.94
CA ARG A 166 5.30 -2.39 -24.81
C ARG A 166 5.33 -1.93 -23.35
N ARG A 167 5.79 -0.70 -23.11
CA ARG A 167 5.55 -0.03 -21.83
C ARG A 167 4.03 0.08 -21.60
N PRO A 168 3.51 -0.34 -20.44
CA PRO A 168 2.11 -0.10 -20.12
C PRO A 168 1.83 1.40 -19.99
N THR A 169 0.65 1.84 -20.41
CA THR A 169 0.18 3.22 -20.21
C THR A 169 -1.03 3.25 -19.29
N VAL A 170 -1.15 4.33 -18.51
CA VAL A 170 -2.41 4.75 -17.87
C VAL A 170 -2.79 6.08 -18.49
N GLU A 171 -3.93 6.10 -19.16
CA GLU A 171 -4.39 7.23 -19.96
C GLU A 171 -5.61 7.89 -19.32
N ILE A 172 -5.57 9.21 -19.22
CA ILE A 172 -6.68 10.07 -18.84
C ILE A 172 -7.15 10.78 -20.11
N SER A 173 -8.36 10.45 -20.54
CA SER A 173 -9.12 11.21 -21.52
C SER A 173 -10.39 11.72 -20.83
N GLU A 174 -10.19 12.73 -19.99
CA GLU A 174 -11.25 13.40 -19.23
C GLU A 174 -11.49 14.82 -19.81
N SER A 175 -12.41 15.57 -19.22
CA SER A 175 -12.50 17.01 -19.50
C SER A 175 -11.16 17.71 -19.23
N PRO A 176 -10.86 18.87 -19.86
CA PRO A 176 -9.59 19.58 -19.61
C PRO A 176 -9.37 20.05 -18.15
N SER A 177 -10.40 20.03 -17.29
CA SER A 177 -10.32 20.62 -15.95
C SER A 177 -9.43 19.84 -14.96
N PRO A 178 -9.57 18.51 -14.76
CA PRO A 178 -8.65 17.75 -13.91
C PRO A 178 -7.19 17.81 -14.35
N ILE A 179 -6.90 17.77 -15.65
CA ILE A 179 -5.51 17.88 -16.15
C ILE A 179 -4.94 19.28 -15.96
N LYS A 180 -5.75 20.33 -16.13
CA LYS A 180 -5.33 21.70 -15.79
C LYS A 180 -5.00 21.81 -14.29
N LYS A 181 -5.87 21.31 -13.42
CA LYS A 181 -5.65 21.31 -11.95
C LYS A 181 -4.43 20.49 -11.54
N LEU A 182 -4.16 19.37 -12.21
CA LEU A 182 -2.92 18.59 -12.04
C LEU A 182 -1.69 19.42 -12.38
N LYS A 183 -1.67 20.08 -13.56
CA LYS A 183 -0.54 20.93 -13.97
C LYS A 183 -0.30 22.09 -13.01
N GLU A 184 -1.37 22.79 -12.61
CA GLU A 184 -1.31 23.87 -11.64
C GLU A 184 -0.71 23.42 -10.30
N LEU A 185 -1.13 22.25 -9.78
CA LEU A 185 -0.58 21.70 -8.54
C LEU A 185 0.91 21.32 -8.65
N LEU A 186 1.34 20.85 -9.83
CA LEU A 186 2.73 20.47 -10.10
C LEU A 186 3.63 21.65 -10.52
N GLY A 187 3.08 22.86 -10.64
CA GLY A 187 3.82 24.04 -11.13
C GLY A 187 4.19 23.97 -12.63
N LEU A 188 3.46 23.17 -13.40
CA LEU A 188 3.65 22.96 -14.84
C LEU A 188 2.83 23.97 -15.67
N ASP A 189 3.30 24.33 -16.87
CA ASP A 189 2.59 25.27 -17.74
C ASP A 189 1.29 24.62 -18.30
N PRO A 190 0.09 25.11 -17.96
CA PRO A 190 -1.16 24.54 -18.47
C PRO A 190 -1.34 24.73 -19.98
N THR A 191 -0.60 25.66 -20.60
CA THR A 191 -0.68 26.00 -22.02
C THR A 191 0.29 25.20 -22.90
N ARG A 192 1.11 24.33 -22.32
CA ARG A 192 2.10 23.51 -23.03
C ARG A 192 1.85 22.02 -22.87
N ARG A 193 2.45 21.23 -23.76
CA ARG A 193 2.65 19.80 -23.52
C ARG A 193 3.84 19.66 -22.59
N GLU A 194 3.61 19.06 -21.43
CA GLU A 194 4.63 18.90 -20.38
C GLU A 194 4.96 17.42 -20.17
N ILE A 195 6.21 17.15 -19.82
CA ILE A 195 6.75 15.82 -19.52
C ILE A 195 7.49 15.92 -18.18
N TRP A 196 7.13 15.08 -17.22
CA TRP A 196 7.79 15.02 -15.92
C TRP A 196 8.05 13.58 -15.51
N ARG A 197 9.01 13.37 -14.60
CA ARG A 197 9.21 12.08 -13.93
C ARG A 197 8.43 12.06 -12.63
N VAL A 198 7.74 10.96 -12.36
CA VAL A 198 7.08 10.77 -11.06
C VAL A 198 8.11 10.17 -10.12
N GLU A 199 8.63 10.99 -9.22
CA GLU A 199 9.65 10.57 -8.26
C GLU A 199 9.15 9.41 -7.39
N MET A 200 10.04 8.48 -7.03
CA MET A 200 9.70 7.33 -6.17
C MET A 200 10.80 7.15 -5.12
N PRO A 201 10.55 7.35 -3.81
CA PRO A 201 11.63 7.49 -2.82
C PRO A 201 12.37 6.19 -2.50
N HIS A 202 11.94 5.09 -3.12
CA HIS A 202 12.43 3.72 -2.97
C HIS A 202 13.19 3.22 -4.21
N LEU A 203 13.34 4.07 -5.22
CA LEU A 203 13.97 3.74 -6.50
C LEU A 203 15.07 4.73 -6.84
N ASP A 204 16.02 4.31 -7.66
CA ASP A 204 16.99 5.22 -8.25
C ASP A 204 16.33 6.09 -9.35
N PRO A 205 16.78 7.34 -9.58
CA PRO A 205 16.14 8.29 -10.51
C PRO A 205 16.09 7.85 -11.99
N GLU A 206 16.85 6.83 -12.37
CA GLU A 206 16.82 6.17 -13.68
C GLU A 206 15.66 5.17 -13.85
N HIS A 207 15.01 4.77 -12.76
CA HIS A 207 13.85 3.88 -12.76
C HIS A 207 12.52 4.61 -12.57
N TYR A 208 12.53 5.93 -12.38
CA TYR A 208 11.31 6.72 -12.25
C TYR A 208 10.48 6.64 -13.55
N PRO A 209 9.16 6.39 -13.46
CA PRO A 209 8.27 6.44 -14.61
C PRO A 209 8.15 7.87 -15.16
N ASP A 210 7.90 7.97 -16.47
CA ASP A 210 7.59 9.24 -17.12
C ASP A 210 6.06 9.46 -17.12
N ALA A 211 5.63 10.72 -16.99
CA ALA A 211 4.26 11.15 -17.17
C ALA A 211 4.23 12.36 -18.13
N VAL A 212 3.16 12.43 -18.93
CA VAL A 212 2.98 13.44 -19.98
C VAL A 212 1.56 13.99 -19.89
N ALA A 213 1.39 15.30 -20.05
CA ALA A 213 0.08 15.93 -20.15
C ALA A 213 0.05 16.99 -21.24
N ASP A 214 -0.92 16.89 -22.17
CA ASP A 214 -1.06 17.80 -23.31
C ASP A 214 -1.93 19.02 -23.00
N VAL A 215 -2.13 19.88 -24.01
CA VAL A 215 -2.94 21.11 -23.90
C VAL A 215 -4.45 20.85 -24.05
N ASN A 216 -4.84 19.67 -24.52
CA ASN A 216 -6.21 19.30 -24.83
C ASN A 216 -6.93 18.63 -23.65
N GLY A 217 -6.23 18.40 -22.54
CA GLY A 217 -6.76 17.70 -21.38
C GLY A 217 -6.48 16.20 -21.36
N ASN A 218 -5.58 15.71 -22.22
CA ASN A 218 -5.13 14.32 -22.13
C ASN A 218 -3.88 14.22 -21.23
N ALA A 219 -3.81 13.16 -20.43
CA ALA A 219 -2.57 12.78 -19.75
C ALA A 219 -2.28 11.28 -19.91
N MET A 220 -1.00 10.94 -19.93
CA MET A 220 -0.51 9.58 -20.13
C MET A 220 0.67 9.33 -19.17
N HIS A 221 0.50 8.38 -18.28
CA HIS A 221 1.57 7.84 -17.44
C HIS A 221 2.17 6.62 -18.15
N PHE A 222 3.49 6.55 -18.20
CA PHE A 222 4.24 5.44 -18.76
C PHE A 222 4.79 4.60 -17.61
N SER A 223 4.19 3.42 -17.41
CA SER A 223 4.72 2.44 -16.48
C SER A 223 6.16 2.04 -16.85
N PRO A 224 6.91 1.48 -15.90
CA PRO A 224 8.31 1.09 -16.08
C PRO A 224 8.54 0.20 -17.30
N ALA A 225 9.77 0.23 -17.80
CA ALA A 225 10.18 -0.70 -18.84
C ALA A 225 10.12 -2.16 -18.33
N PRO A 226 9.81 -3.17 -19.17
CA PRO A 226 9.58 -4.54 -18.70
C PRO A 226 10.77 -5.17 -17.95
N ASP A 227 11.99 -4.69 -18.23
CA ASP A 227 13.25 -5.07 -17.61
C ASP A 227 13.51 -4.41 -16.24
N THR A 228 12.94 -3.23 -15.97
CA THR A 228 13.03 -2.56 -14.65
C THR A 228 11.83 -2.83 -13.73
N MET A 229 10.77 -3.45 -14.26
CA MET A 229 9.52 -3.73 -13.55
C MET A 229 9.69 -4.61 -12.29
N GLU A 230 10.67 -5.52 -12.27
CA GLU A 230 10.95 -6.36 -11.10
C GLU A 230 11.34 -5.54 -9.86
N ILE A 231 12.05 -4.43 -10.04
CA ILE A 231 12.51 -3.54 -8.97
C ILE A 231 11.32 -2.96 -8.20
N PHE A 232 10.24 -2.62 -8.90
CA PHE A 232 9.00 -2.12 -8.31
C PHE A 232 8.34 -3.18 -7.40
N PHE A 233 8.37 -4.45 -7.78
CA PHE A 233 7.78 -5.53 -6.97
C PHE A 233 8.66 -5.93 -5.79
N LEU A 234 9.99 -5.86 -5.94
CA LEU A 234 10.92 -6.04 -4.83
C LEU A 234 10.68 -4.97 -3.76
N GLN A 235 10.67 -3.69 -4.16
CA GLN A 235 10.42 -2.57 -3.24
C GLN A 235 9.00 -2.58 -2.64
N ALA A 236 7.96 -2.93 -3.42
CA ALA A 236 6.61 -3.12 -2.88
C ALA A 236 6.53 -4.30 -1.89
N GLY A 237 7.32 -5.36 -2.11
CA GLY A 237 7.48 -6.47 -1.18
C GLY A 237 8.16 -6.06 0.13
N GLU A 238 9.20 -5.25 0.07
CA GLU A 238 9.86 -4.69 1.27
C GLU A 238 8.92 -3.81 2.10
N LEU A 239 8.15 -2.92 1.44
CA LEU A 239 7.13 -2.12 2.10
C LEU A 239 6.03 -3.01 2.72
N MET A 240 5.58 -4.05 2.02
CA MET A 240 4.59 -4.99 2.53
C MET A 240 5.12 -5.78 3.74
N ASP A 241 6.40 -6.15 3.80
CA ASP A 241 7.00 -6.79 4.97
C ASP A 241 7.12 -5.83 6.16
N LEU A 242 7.41 -4.54 5.94
CA LEU A 242 7.35 -3.50 6.98
C LEU A 242 5.92 -3.32 7.52
N ILE A 243 4.90 -3.33 6.65
CA ILE A 243 3.48 -3.28 7.03
C ILE A 243 3.10 -4.55 7.83
N LYS A 244 3.57 -5.73 7.41
CA LYS A 244 3.34 -7.00 8.12
C LYS A 244 3.96 -6.99 9.51
N ASP A 245 5.11 -6.37 9.73
CA ASP A 245 5.71 -6.24 11.08
C ASP A 245 4.80 -5.44 12.03
N LEU A 246 3.98 -4.50 11.53
CA LEU A 246 3.01 -3.75 12.31
C LEU A 246 1.66 -4.46 12.56
N ARG A 247 1.38 -5.63 11.97
CA ARG A 247 0.04 -6.26 11.95
C ARG A 247 -0.60 -6.52 13.33
N TRP A 248 0.18 -6.52 14.40
CA TRP A 248 -0.28 -6.70 15.79
C TRP A 248 -0.27 -5.40 16.62
N PHE A 249 0.15 -4.28 16.02
CA PHE A 249 0.31 -3.02 16.72
C PHE A 249 -1.04 -2.26 16.85
N PRO A 250 -1.35 -1.68 18.03
CA PRO A 250 -2.61 -0.97 18.25
C PRO A 250 -2.59 0.45 17.65
N LEU A 251 -2.51 0.57 16.31
CA LEU A 251 -2.39 1.84 15.56
C LEU A 251 -3.41 2.91 15.97
N ARG A 252 -4.62 2.52 16.35
CA ARG A 252 -5.65 3.44 16.87
C ARG A 252 -5.17 4.28 18.06
N ARG A 253 -4.26 3.76 18.90
CA ARG A 253 -3.79 4.40 20.14
C ARG A 253 -2.52 5.26 19.99
N VAL A 254 -1.76 5.11 18.90
CA VAL A 254 -0.45 5.79 18.74
C VAL A 254 -0.43 6.58 17.44
N PRO A 255 -0.72 7.90 17.46
CA PRO A 255 -0.87 8.71 16.26
C PRO A 255 0.34 8.71 15.31
N SER A 256 1.57 8.73 15.85
CA SER A 256 2.81 8.71 15.06
C SER A 256 2.97 7.42 14.25
N VAL A 257 2.77 6.26 14.89
CA VAL A 257 2.85 4.94 14.22
C VAL A 257 1.71 4.76 13.21
N ARG A 258 0.52 5.33 13.48
CA ARG A 258 -0.58 5.38 12.52
C ARG A 258 -0.24 6.24 11.30
N SER A 259 0.27 7.45 11.50
CA SER A 259 0.67 8.37 10.44
C SER A 259 1.77 7.77 9.55
N TRP A 260 2.74 7.07 10.15
CA TRP A 260 3.76 6.27 9.45
C TRP A 260 3.17 5.09 8.66
N MET A 261 2.23 4.35 9.24
CA MET A 261 1.55 3.25 8.53
C MET A 261 0.77 3.77 7.32
N PHE A 262 0.10 4.93 7.44
CA PHE A 262 -0.64 5.54 6.33
C PHE A 262 0.29 5.99 5.19
N ASP A 263 1.48 6.54 5.51
CA ASP A 263 2.50 6.80 4.48
C ASP A 263 3.01 5.51 3.84
N THR A 264 3.35 4.50 4.64
CA THR A 264 3.88 3.22 4.13
C THR A 264 2.86 2.50 3.24
N LEU A 265 1.56 2.55 3.59
CA LEU A 265 0.46 2.05 2.76
C LEU A 265 0.28 2.86 1.47
N SER A 266 0.44 4.19 1.54
CA SER A 266 0.37 5.07 0.39
C SER A 266 1.51 4.78 -0.60
N ASP A 267 2.75 4.68 -0.10
CA ASP A 267 3.94 4.37 -0.89
C ASP A 267 3.81 2.98 -1.53
N TYR A 268 3.38 1.99 -0.75
CA TYR A 268 3.09 0.64 -1.21
C TYR A 268 2.08 0.63 -2.36
N TYR A 269 0.94 1.30 -2.18
CA TYR A 269 -0.13 1.34 -3.18
C TYR A 269 0.33 2.09 -4.43
N GLN A 270 1.03 3.22 -4.28
CA GLN A 270 1.53 4.02 -5.39
C GLN A 270 2.50 3.21 -6.26
N LEU A 271 3.51 2.63 -5.64
CA LEU A 271 4.54 1.85 -6.31
C LEU A 271 3.95 0.64 -7.05
N ALA A 272 2.98 -0.05 -6.44
CA ALA A 272 2.31 -1.19 -7.05
C ALA A 272 1.35 -0.80 -8.19
N ILE A 273 0.68 0.35 -8.12
CA ILE A 273 -0.14 0.89 -9.21
C ILE A 273 0.72 1.26 -10.41
N VAL A 274 1.82 1.99 -10.18
CA VAL A 274 2.77 2.42 -11.23
C VAL A 274 3.46 1.24 -11.90
N GLY A 275 3.90 0.24 -11.12
CA GLY A 275 4.48 -1.00 -11.67
C GLY A 275 3.49 -1.84 -12.51
N LEU A 276 2.17 -1.58 -12.35
CA LEU A 276 1.06 -2.13 -13.14
C LEU A 276 1.20 -3.64 -13.48
N PRO A 277 1.32 -4.53 -12.47
CA PRO A 277 1.78 -5.92 -12.65
C PRO A 277 1.01 -6.75 -13.66
N PHE A 278 -0.29 -6.51 -13.84
CA PHE A 278 -1.18 -7.35 -14.63
C PHE A 278 -1.87 -6.60 -15.78
N ILE A 279 -2.41 -7.36 -16.72
CA ILE A 279 -3.36 -6.85 -17.72
C ILE A 279 -4.73 -6.74 -17.03
N ARG A 280 -5.14 -5.52 -16.67
CA ARG A 280 -6.36 -5.22 -15.87
C ARG A 280 -6.27 -5.69 -14.39
N ILE A 281 -7.35 -5.47 -13.64
CA ILE A 281 -7.60 -5.85 -12.23
C ILE A 281 -6.65 -5.25 -11.17
N ASN A 282 -5.48 -4.71 -11.54
CA ASN A 282 -4.50 -4.10 -10.63
C ASN A 282 -5.12 -3.24 -9.50
N GLN A 283 -5.99 -2.30 -9.86
CA GLN A 283 -6.58 -1.34 -8.90
C GLN A 283 -7.41 -2.04 -7.82
N SER A 284 -8.37 -2.89 -8.22
CA SER A 284 -9.26 -3.60 -7.30
C SER A 284 -8.49 -4.60 -6.43
N LEU A 285 -7.49 -5.28 -7.01
CA LEU A 285 -6.62 -6.21 -6.29
C LEU A 285 -5.79 -5.49 -5.21
N LEU A 286 -5.11 -4.40 -5.58
CA LEU A 286 -4.23 -3.65 -4.70
C LEU A 286 -5.01 -2.88 -3.63
N MET A 287 -6.15 -2.28 -3.98
CA MET A 287 -7.04 -1.67 -2.98
C MET A 287 -7.65 -2.73 -2.06
N GLY A 288 -7.94 -3.93 -2.55
CA GLY A 288 -8.34 -5.07 -1.72
C GLY A 288 -7.30 -5.41 -0.64
N GLN A 289 -6.00 -5.30 -0.96
CA GLN A 289 -4.93 -5.45 0.03
C GLN A 289 -4.92 -4.30 1.04
N VAL A 290 -4.93 -3.04 0.58
CA VAL A 290 -4.97 -1.84 1.44
C VAL A 290 -6.16 -1.90 2.41
N ASN A 291 -7.36 -2.16 1.91
CA ASN A 291 -8.58 -2.22 2.71
C ASN A 291 -8.57 -3.37 3.71
N TYR A 292 -8.03 -4.54 3.34
CA TYR A 292 -7.82 -5.62 4.32
C TYR A 292 -6.91 -5.19 5.48
N ILE A 293 -5.83 -4.45 5.19
CA ILE A 293 -4.88 -3.98 6.22
C ILE A 293 -5.54 -2.90 7.09
N LEU A 294 -6.26 -1.94 6.48
CA LEU A 294 -7.05 -0.94 7.21
C LEU A 294 -8.06 -1.61 8.16
N MET A 295 -8.87 -2.54 7.66
CA MET A 295 -9.86 -3.29 8.45
C MET A 295 -9.22 -4.13 9.55
N LEU A 296 -8.04 -4.73 9.33
CA LEU A 296 -7.30 -5.47 10.35
C LEU A 296 -6.92 -4.59 11.56
N HIS A 297 -6.62 -3.31 11.32
CA HIS A 297 -6.38 -2.32 12.36
C HIS A 297 -7.64 -1.56 12.81
N GLY A 298 -8.81 -2.00 12.35
CA GLY A 298 -10.11 -1.43 12.68
C GLY A 298 -10.37 -0.08 12.04
N PHE A 299 -9.76 0.25 10.90
CA PHE A 299 -10.18 1.38 10.08
C PHE A 299 -11.26 0.93 9.09
N GLU A 300 -12.20 1.82 8.79
CA GLU A 300 -13.12 1.64 7.68
C GLU A 300 -12.33 1.63 6.36
N PRO A 301 -12.74 0.79 5.39
CA PRO A 301 -12.11 0.71 4.08
C PRO A 301 -12.31 2.03 3.30
N ILE A 302 -11.40 2.29 2.35
CA ILE A 302 -11.51 3.41 1.41
C ILE A 302 -11.94 2.92 0.03
N GLU A 303 -12.73 3.72 -0.68
CA GLU A 303 -13.02 3.48 -2.09
C GLU A 303 -11.76 3.75 -2.93
N HIS A 304 -11.48 2.92 -3.93
CA HIS A 304 -10.35 3.22 -4.84
C HIS A 304 -10.64 4.41 -5.74
N GLY A 305 -11.91 4.62 -6.15
CA GLY A 305 -12.31 5.69 -7.06
C GLY A 305 -11.30 5.92 -8.19
N LEU A 306 -10.85 7.18 -8.31
CA LEU A 306 -9.77 7.62 -9.20
C LEU A 306 -8.41 7.78 -8.49
N LEU A 307 -8.25 7.25 -7.26
CA LEU A 307 -7.00 7.31 -6.48
C LEU A 307 -5.82 6.62 -7.18
N TYR A 308 -6.08 5.74 -8.15
CA TYR A 308 -5.05 5.17 -9.01
C TYR A 308 -4.48 6.17 -10.03
N LEU A 309 -5.25 7.17 -10.46
CA LEU A 309 -4.77 8.28 -11.30
C LEU A 309 -3.88 9.19 -10.46
N GLU A 310 -4.34 9.56 -9.25
CA GLU A 310 -3.54 10.31 -8.29
C GLU A 310 -2.18 9.61 -8.03
N ALA A 311 -2.19 8.29 -7.81
CA ALA A 311 -0.99 7.47 -7.65
C ALA A 311 -0.08 7.48 -8.89
N ALA A 312 -0.64 7.45 -10.09
CA ALA A 312 0.12 7.42 -11.34
C ALA A 312 0.75 8.78 -11.70
N PHE A 313 0.16 9.90 -11.31
CA PHE A 313 0.58 11.23 -11.78
C PHE A 313 1.23 12.12 -10.70
N LEU A 314 0.95 11.91 -9.41
CA LEU A 314 1.47 12.78 -8.35
C LEU A 314 2.80 12.33 -7.76
N PRO A 315 3.71 13.27 -7.45
CA PRO A 315 4.83 13.05 -6.53
C PRO A 315 4.38 12.43 -5.19
N PRO A 316 5.19 11.57 -4.56
CA PRO A 316 4.80 10.78 -3.38
C PRO A 316 4.32 11.62 -2.20
N HIS A 317 4.95 12.78 -1.98
CA HIS A 317 4.60 13.68 -0.88
C HIS A 317 3.23 14.34 -1.07
N LEU A 318 2.76 14.52 -2.31
CA LEU A 318 1.40 14.98 -2.62
C LEU A 318 0.42 13.80 -2.59
N PHE A 319 0.80 12.64 -3.16
CA PHE A 319 -0.05 11.45 -3.16
C PHE A 319 -0.40 10.99 -1.74
N ARG A 320 0.57 10.95 -0.81
CA ARG A 320 0.35 10.66 0.62
C ARG A 320 -0.72 11.56 1.25
N GLN A 321 -0.76 12.84 0.90
CA GLN A 321 -1.75 13.79 1.41
C GLN A 321 -3.16 13.47 0.88
N VAL A 322 -3.29 13.13 -0.41
CA VAL A 322 -4.57 12.70 -1.00
C VAL A 322 -5.04 11.36 -0.41
N PHE A 323 -4.13 10.40 -0.25
CA PHE A 323 -4.37 9.06 0.31
C PHE A 323 -4.81 9.12 1.79
N ARG A 324 -4.09 9.89 2.63
CA ARG A 324 -4.52 10.21 4.00
C ARG A 324 -5.88 10.90 4.02
N GLY A 325 -6.13 11.81 3.08
CA GLY A 325 -7.43 12.45 2.89
C GLY A 325 -8.56 11.44 2.66
N ALA A 326 -8.34 10.41 1.84
CA ALA A 326 -9.31 9.33 1.63
C ALA A 326 -9.56 8.54 2.92
N ILE A 327 -8.50 8.17 3.66
CA ILE A 327 -8.62 7.46 4.94
C ILE A 327 -9.40 8.29 5.97
N TYR A 328 -9.10 9.58 6.13
CA TYR A 328 -9.80 10.45 7.09
C TYR A 328 -11.26 10.73 6.71
N ARG A 329 -11.61 10.72 5.41
CA ARG A 329 -13.01 10.81 4.95
C ARG A 329 -13.80 9.54 5.31
N ALA A 330 -13.23 8.36 5.09
CA ALA A 330 -13.84 7.09 5.51
C ALA A 330 -13.85 6.90 7.04
N ASN A 331 -12.92 7.52 7.76
CA ASN A 331 -12.75 7.38 9.21
C ASN A 331 -12.92 8.72 9.95
N PRO A 332 -14.12 9.34 9.92
CA PRO A 332 -14.34 10.67 10.49
C PRO A 332 -14.16 10.72 12.02
N TRP A 333 -14.21 9.56 12.69
CA TRP A 333 -13.93 9.40 14.13
C TRP A 333 -12.45 9.62 14.50
N ILE A 334 -11.52 9.71 13.53
CA ILE A 334 -10.13 10.10 13.80
C ILE A 334 -10.11 11.61 14.14
N PRO A 335 -9.68 12.02 15.35
CA PRO A 335 -9.72 13.43 15.77
C PRO A 335 -8.90 14.34 14.86
N VAL A 336 -9.40 15.56 14.59
CA VAL A 336 -8.75 16.54 13.70
C VAL A 336 -7.34 16.92 14.18
N ALA A 337 -7.11 17.02 15.48
CA ALA A 337 -5.79 17.24 16.08
C ALA A 337 -4.78 16.09 15.86
N HIS A 338 -5.20 15.00 15.21
CA HIS A 338 -4.35 13.88 14.79
C HIS A 338 -4.46 13.59 13.29
N ARG A 339 -4.93 14.57 12.50
CA ARG A 339 -4.92 14.53 11.04
C ARG A 339 -3.77 15.39 10.54
N ASP A 340 -2.92 14.78 9.74
CA ASP A 340 -1.92 15.51 8.95
C ASP A 340 -2.64 16.39 7.90
N PRO A 341 -1.96 17.41 7.33
CA PRO A 341 -2.49 18.14 6.18
C PRO A 341 -2.87 17.20 5.04
N VAL A 342 -4.01 17.47 4.38
CA VAL A 342 -4.52 16.65 3.28
C VAL A 342 -4.90 17.52 2.09
N LEU A 343 -4.61 17.01 0.89
CA LEU A 343 -5.05 17.60 -0.36
C LEU A 343 -6.44 17.05 -0.73
N PRO A 344 -7.34 17.88 -1.28
CA PRO A 344 -8.54 17.37 -1.94
C PRO A 344 -8.13 16.56 -3.18
N PRO A 345 -8.89 15.52 -3.57
CA PRO A 345 -8.66 14.83 -4.84
C PRO A 345 -8.71 15.83 -6.01
N ILE A 346 -7.85 15.60 -6.99
CA ILE A 346 -7.80 16.26 -8.29
C ILE A 346 -8.85 15.61 -9.18
N PHE A 347 -8.80 14.28 -9.24
CA PHE A 347 -9.74 13.41 -9.95
C PHE A 347 -10.90 13.04 -9.02
N ALA A 348 -11.75 14.02 -8.73
CA ALA A 348 -13.04 13.76 -8.10
C ALA A 348 -14.04 13.31 -9.18
N ALA A 349 -14.86 12.30 -8.88
CA ALA A 349 -16.08 12.07 -9.65
C ALA A 349 -17.05 13.21 -9.36
N ASN A 350 -17.48 13.92 -10.41
CA ASN A 350 -18.51 14.97 -10.33
C ASN A 350 -19.92 14.36 -10.21
#